data_AF-A0ABD4XH09-F1
#
_entry.id   AF-A0ABD4XH09-F1
#
_cell.length_a   1.000
_cell.length_b   1.000
_cell.length_c   1.000
_cell.angle_alpha   90.00
_cell.angle_beta   90.00
_cell.angle_gamma   90.00
#
_symmetry.space_group_name_H-M   'P 1'
#
loop_
_entity.id
_entity.type
_entity.pdbx_description
1 polymer ?
#
loop_
_entity_poly.entity_id
_entity_poly.type
_entity_poly.pdbx_seq_one_letter_code
_entity_poly.pdbx_strand_id
1 'polypeptide(L)' 'MSEDWLMRIFEIETFIDQYGFERSNTKLVNHETFTSKSEALIYKRIIEKDMNKRAIIKPKK' A
#
# COMPACT_ATOMS: atom_id res chain seq x y z
N MET A 1 20.96 13.36 -8.58
CA MET A 1 20.69 11.90 -8.54
C MET A 1 19.18 11.74 -8.56
N SER A 2 18.65 10.86 -9.40
CA SER A 2 17.22 10.52 -9.37
C SER A 2 16.91 9.96 -7.99
N GLU A 3 16.11 10.66 -7.18
CA GLU A 3 15.62 10.10 -5.93
C GLU A 3 14.61 9.00 -6.29
N ASP A 4 15.03 7.75 -6.17
CA ASP A 4 14.13 6.62 -6.30
C ASP A 4 13.04 6.69 -5.22
N TRP A 5 11.81 6.34 -5.57
CA TRP A 5 10.66 6.31 -4.68
C TRP A 5 10.24 4.86 -4.44
N LEU A 6 10.09 4.46 -3.18
CA LEU A 6 9.59 3.15 -2.79
C LEU A 6 8.10 3.26 -2.47
N MET A 7 7.27 2.53 -3.19
CA MET A 7 5.87 2.30 -2.87
C MET A 7 5.71 0.95 -2.17
N ARG A 8 4.97 0.92 -1.06
CA ARG A 8 4.59 -0.29 -0.32
C ARG A 8 3.08 -0.46 -0.38
N ILE A 9 2.64 -1.61 -0.87
CA ILE A 9 1.23 -1.96 -1.00
C ILE A 9 0.84 -2.85 0.17
N PHE A 10 -0.20 -2.44 0.89
CA PHE A 10 -0.79 -3.14 2.01
C PHE A 10 -2.19 -3.58 1.65
N GLU A 11 -2.58 -4.76 2.11
CA GLU A 11 -3.94 -5.27 2.03
C GLU A 11 -4.54 -5.29 3.45
N ILE A 12 -5.77 -4.83 3.57
CA ILE A 12 -6.58 -4.77 4.78
C ILE A 12 -7.55 -5.93 4.72
N GLU A 13 -7.29 -6.95 5.51
CA GLU A 13 -8.16 -8.11 5.64
C GLU A 13 -9.03 -7.91 6.89
N THR A 14 -10.35 -7.87 6.72
CA THR A 14 -11.30 -7.89 7.83
C THR A 14 -11.76 -9.32 8.10
N PHE A 15 -11.75 -9.72 9.36
CA PHE A 15 -12.22 -11.05 9.79
C PHE A 15 -12.89 -10.96 11.16
N ILE A 16 -13.77 -11.92 11.42
CA ILE A 16 -14.43 -12.06 12.72
C ILE A 16 -13.56 -12.98 13.58
N ASP A 17 -13.16 -12.52 14.76
CA ASP A 17 -12.39 -13.35 15.68
C ASP A 17 -13.27 -14.42 16.35
N GLN A 18 -12.64 -15.34 17.09
CA GLN A 18 -13.34 -16.43 17.80
C GLN A 18 -14.36 -15.95 18.85
N TYR A 19 -14.34 -14.66 19.20
CA TYR A 19 -15.25 -14.03 20.16
C TYR A 19 -16.34 -13.19 19.47
N GLY A 20 -16.39 -13.17 18.14
CA GLY A 20 -17.40 -12.45 17.37
C GLY A 20 -17.07 -10.97 17.10
N PHE A 21 -15.85 -10.50 17.39
CA PHE A 21 -15.45 -9.13 17.11
C PHE A 21 -14.83 -9.00 15.71
N GLU A 22 -15.22 -7.95 14.99
CA GLU A 22 -14.57 -7.58 13.74
C GLU A 22 -13.15 -7.06 14.02
N ARG A 23 -12.15 -7.70 13.41
CA ARG A 23 -10.76 -7.27 13.44
C ARG A 23 -10.30 -6.98 12.02
N SER A 24 -9.36 -6.05 11.92
CA SER A 24 -8.68 -5.73 10.66
C SER A 24 -7.19 -6.03 10.81
N ASN A 25 -6.62 -6.76 9.87
CA ASN A 25 -5.19 -6.98 9.78
C ASN A 25 -4.64 -6.28 8.52
N THR A 26 -3.55 -5.54 8.67
CA THR A 26 -2.87 -4.89 7.56
C THR A 26 -1.62 -5.68 7.20
N LYS A 27 -1.61 -6.29 6.02
CA LYS A 27 -0.49 -7.11 5.54
C LYS A 27 0.24 -6.40 4.41
N LEU A 28 1.57 -6.33 4.49
CA LEU A 28 2.38 -5.92 3.35
C LEU A 28 2.32 -7.01 2.28
N VAL A 29 1.77 -6.70 1.12
CA VAL A 29 1.59 -7.66 0.01
C VAL A 29 2.59 -7.45 -1.11
N ASN A 30 2.99 -6.21 -1.38
CA ASN A 30 3.96 -5.93 -2.43
C ASN A 30 4.76 -4.63 -2.18
N HIS A 31 5.86 -4.47 -2.90
CA HIS A 31 6.61 -3.22 -2.97
C HIS A 31 7.10 -2.97 -4.39
N GLU A 32 7.07 -1.71 -4.81
CA GLU A 32 7.52 -1.28 -6.13
C GLU A 32 8.40 -0.03 -6.01
N THR A 33 9.32 0.13 -6.94
CA THR A 33 10.21 1.30 -7.00
C THR A 33 9.93 2.12 -8.24
N PHE A 34 9.86 3.44 -8.09
CA PHE A 34 9.61 4.39 -9.16
C PHE A 34 10.76 5.39 -9.24
N THR A 35 11.12 5.80 -10.44
CA THR A 35 12.12 6.86 -10.65
C THR A 35 11.52 8.26 -10.50
N SER A 36 10.19 8.38 -10.62
CA SER A 36 9.45 9.63 -10.45
C SER A 36 8.37 9.54 -9.38
N LYS A 37 8.27 10.60 -8.57
CA LYS A 37 7.18 10.77 -7.59
C LYS A 37 5.80 10.81 -8.26
N SER A 38 5.71 11.40 -9.46
CA SER A 38 4.43 11.54 -10.17
C SER A 38 3.88 10.17 -10.60
N GLU A 39 4.75 9.29 -11.08
CA GLU A 39 4.40 7.92 -11.48
C GLU A 39 3.91 7.11 -10.27
N ALA A 40 4.65 7.18 -9.15
CA ALA A 40 4.25 6.52 -7.90
C ALA A 40 2.87 6.99 -7.41
N LEU A 41 2.56 8.29 -7.54
CA LEU A 41 1.25 8.85 -7.15
C LEU A 41 0.10 8.38 -8.05
N ILE A 42 0.34 8.26 -9.37
CA ILE A 42 -0.65 7.71 -10.30
C ILE A 42 -0.93 6.26 -9.93
N TYR A 43 0.12 5.47 -9.69
CA TYR A 43 -0.02 4.06 -9.33
C TYR A 43 -0.73 3.88 -7.99
N LYS A 44 -0.39 4.68 -6.97
CA LYS A 44 -1.10 4.73 -5.69
C LYS A 44 -2.60 4.96 -5.87
N ARG A 45 -3.01 5.88 -6.74
CA ARG A 45 -4.43 6.12 -7.02
C ARG A 45 -5.12 4.91 -7.65
N ILE A 46 -4.42 4.13 -8.49
CA ILE A 46 -4.97 2.93 -9.11
C ILE A 46 -5.17 1.85 -8.04
N ILE A 47 -4.17 1.62 -7.19
CA ILE A 47 -4.22 0.62 -6.12
C ILE A 47 -5.29 0.96 -5.08
N GLU A 48 -5.39 2.22 -4.65
CA GLU A 48 -6.34 2.67 -3.64
C GLU A 48 -7.80 2.75 -4.14
N LYS A 49 -8.07 2.40 -5.41
CA LYS A 49 -9.45 2.12 -5.87
C LYS A 49 -10.01 0.85 -5.25
N ASP A 50 -9.15 -0.12 -4.93
CA ASP A 50 -9.54 -1.30 -4.17
C ASP A 50 -9.66 -0.88 -2.70
N MET A 51 -10.86 -1.05 -2.12
CA MET A 51 -11.16 -0.64 -0.75
C MET A 51 -10.25 -1.33 0.28
N ASN A 52 -9.77 -2.53 -0.05
CA ASN A 52 -8.94 -3.33 0.82
C ASN A 52 -7.45 -3.06 0.60
N LYS A 53 -7.04 -2.22 -0.36
CA LYS A 53 -5.63 -1.95 -0.62
C LYS A 53 -5.24 -0.51 -0.27
N ARG A 54 -4.06 -0.36 0.32
CA ARG A 54 -3.44 0.93 0.64
C ARG A 54 -2.01 0.98 0.12
N ALA A 55 -1.63 2.09 -0.47
CA ALA A 55 -0.28 2.28 -0.98
C ALA A 55 0.41 3.46 -0.25
N ILE A 56 1.58 3.18 0.34
CA ILE A 56 2.41 4.18 1.01
C ILE A 56 3.67 4.42 0.19
N ILE A 57 3.91 5.68 -0.19
CA ILE A 57 5.08 6.10 -0.96
C ILE A 57 6.09 6.76 -0.02
N LYS A 58 7.35 6.36 -0.08
CA LYS A 58 8.47 6.94 0.66
C LYS A 58 9.67 7.16 -0.27
N PRO A 59 10.48 8.21 -0.06
CA PRO A 59 11.76 8.33 -0.76
C PRO A 59 12.68 7.17 -0.33
N LYS A 60 13.39 6.57 -1.29
CA LYS A 60 14.39 5.54 -1.06
C LYS A 60 15.69 6.27 -0.69
N LYS A 61 16.03 6.23 0.60
CA LYS A 61 17.30 6.75 1.13
C LYS A 61 18.45 5.81 0.81
#